data_AF-G3AFC1-F1
#
_entry.id   AF-G3AFC1-F1
#
_cell.length_a   1.000
_cell.length_b   1.000
_cell.length_c   1.000
_cell.angle_alpha   90.00
_cell.angle_beta   90.00
_cell.angle_gamma   90.00
#
_symmetry.space_group_name_H-M   'P 1'
#
loop_
_entity.id
_entity.type
_entity.pdbx_description
1 polymer ?
#
loop_
_entity_poly.entity_id
_entity_poly.type
_entity_poly.pdbx_seq_one_letter_code
_entity_poly.pdbx_strand_id
1 'polypeptide(L)'
;MPQDTPKLTFREQMRGFPIWQMFVISCMRFSEPLAFTSPFPYLYFMIRDFNIAKTPADIAKFSGYLAASFALFQFLFCVQWGKISDKLGRKPIMLCGLAGTAISITIFGFAPNFYVAMFARSLMGCLNGNVAVLRTAIGEIAREKKHQGLAFSSYSLLWNIGAVIGPMIGGSKYLTRPKNSGDDEPAGFIANFFMSSVAESTGDSAYERFLNNHPYALSNILVGLFCTFSFTIGFLFLEEPTDRFKKRRDVGLEIGDFILKMLGYEMPVRPWQKKRANRITDPARTETTEVTPLIEENSQSRYNSAVSDAADDNNDDDDEAETASIDSFAPLRRYSAVMARRYSSSQLGPMITSTTTNQSIITTNIDHSFSKDIFTPQVVQTIVANFLSSLHYVIYTEFLPVLLAGQFMPEKLKFPFTIIGGFGYDSNMIGNLLSSTGLIGALGILFIFPYLDRNYKTITTLRLSTIIFPISYTILPYLIFTRSGYDERYPPWLTKTLLYMLCCMTSCSIAVGFPNLLILMHRAAHPKHRAFINGTGLSLNSLARCIGPISWGYLMTFCEHYSVGGLSWFILGLLALAYSLQTFYMKEYDAEYDAEDDTAEVSHQEEV
;
A
#
# COMPACT_ATOMS: atom_id res chain seq x y z
N MET A 1 7.36 21.74 31.31
CA MET A 1 7.22 22.21 29.92
C MET A 1 8.04 21.29 29.03
N PRO A 2 7.44 20.52 28.13
CA PRO A 2 8.22 19.79 27.14
C PRO A 2 8.91 20.83 26.25
N GLN A 3 10.22 20.71 26.08
CA GLN A 3 10.92 21.53 25.09
C GLN A 3 10.31 21.23 23.72
N ASP A 4 9.56 22.19 23.18
CA ASP A 4 9.12 22.20 21.79
C ASP A 4 10.36 22.02 20.92
N THR A 5 10.59 20.80 20.42
CA THR A 5 11.63 20.58 19.41
C THR A 5 11.33 21.54 18.27
N PRO A 6 12.26 22.43 17.89
CA PRO A 6 11.99 23.45 16.89
C PRO A 6 11.52 22.77 15.60
N LYS A 7 10.36 23.19 15.10
CA LYS A 7 9.81 22.68 13.84
C LYS A 7 10.81 23.00 12.74
N LEU A 8 11.47 21.96 12.22
CA LEU A 8 12.46 22.08 11.16
C LEU A 8 11.87 22.81 9.96
N THR A 9 12.62 23.75 9.39
CA THR A 9 12.22 24.44 8.17
C THR A 9 12.20 23.44 7.00
N PHE A 10 11.33 23.62 6.00
CA PHE A 10 11.27 22.71 4.82
C PHE A 10 12.64 22.51 4.16
N ARG A 11 13.46 23.57 4.09
CA ARG A 11 14.83 23.52 3.57
C ARG A 11 15.76 22.63 4.40
N GLU A 12 15.60 22.63 5.72
CA GLU A 12 16.35 21.77 6.65
C GLU A 12 15.85 20.33 6.59
N GLN A 13 14.54 20.15 6.40
CA GLN A 13 13.93 18.84 6.21
C GLN A 13 14.31 18.20 4.86
N MET A 14 14.57 18.97 3.81
CA MET A 14 15.00 18.45 2.50
C MET A 14 16.51 18.24 2.39
N ARG A 15 17.31 18.84 3.27
CA ARG A 15 18.78 18.69 3.27
C ARG A 15 19.16 17.24 3.54
N GLY A 16 19.79 16.58 2.56
CA GLY A 16 20.21 15.18 2.64
C GLY A 16 19.19 14.17 2.13
N PHE A 17 18.00 14.61 1.67
CA PHE A 17 16.96 13.70 1.20
C PHE A 17 17.34 13.04 -0.13
N PRO A 18 17.25 11.70 -0.25
CA PRO A 18 17.59 10.99 -1.48
C PRO A 18 16.49 11.11 -2.55
N ILE A 19 16.30 12.32 -3.08
CA ILE A 19 15.21 12.69 -4.01
C ILE A 19 15.16 11.74 -5.22
N TRP A 20 16.31 11.45 -5.83
CA TRP A 20 16.38 10.60 -7.03
C TRP A 20 15.91 9.16 -6.76
N GLN A 21 16.40 8.54 -5.69
CA GLN A 21 16.00 7.19 -5.31
C GLN A 21 14.52 7.12 -4.92
N MET A 22 14.03 8.15 -4.23
CA MET A 22 12.61 8.25 -3.87
C MET A 22 11.74 8.39 -5.12
N PHE A 23 12.13 9.20 -6.11
CA PHE A 23 11.42 9.34 -7.38
C PHE A 23 11.32 8.01 -8.14
N VAL A 24 12.41 7.24 -8.23
CA VAL A 24 12.42 5.92 -8.87
C VAL A 24 11.48 4.95 -8.16
N ILE A 25 11.55 4.87 -6.83
CA ILE A 25 10.63 4.06 -6.02
C ILE A 25 9.17 4.50 -6.20
N SER A 26 8.93 5.80 -6.29
CA SER A 26 7.59 6.35 -6.51
C SER A 26 7.02 5.91 -7.87
N CYS A 27 7.83 5.93 -8.94
CA CYS A 27 7.45 5.44 -10.25
C CYS A 27 7.12 3.93 -10.23
N MET A 28 7.87 3.15 -9.46
CA MET A 28 7.58 1.72 -9.26
C MET A 28 6.25 1.53 -8.52
N ARG A 29 6.04 2.24 -7.40
CA ARG A 29 4.83 2.15 -6.59
C ARG A 29 3.57 2.49 -7.38
N PHE A 30 3.62 3.51 -8.22
CA PHE A 30 2.45 4.01 -8.96
C PHE A 30 1.74 2.93 -9.80
N SER A 31 2.48 1.94 -10.30
CA SER A 31 1.92 0.88 -11.16
C SER A 31 0.96 -0.09 -10.45
N GLU A 32 1.14 -0.33 -9.16
CA GLU A 32 0.32 -1.26 -8.37
C GLU A 32 -1.13 -0.79 -8.14
N PRO A 33 -1.39 0.43 -7.60
CA PRO A 33 -2.74 0.93 -7.44
C PRO A 33 -3.46 1.05 -8.79
N LEU A 34 -2.72 1.36 -9.87
CA LEU A 34 -3.25 1.41 -11.22
C LEU A 34 -3.76 0.02 -11.68
N ALA A 35 -2.94 -1.02 -11.50
CA ALA A 35 -3.32 -2.40 -11.82
C ALA A 35 -4.46 -2.93 -10.94
N PHE A 36 -4.51 -2.52 -9.68
CA PHE A 36 -5.53 -2.98 -8.74
C PHE A 36 -6.92 -2.36 -9.02
N THR A 37 -6.98 -1.07 -9.35
CA THR A 37 -8.23 -0.31 -9.46
C THR A 37 -8.80 -0.24 -10.89
N SER A 38 -7.98 -0.46 -11.91
CA SER A 38 -8.44 -0.46 -13.31
C SER A 38 -9.55 -1.47 -13.63
N PRO A 39 -9.66 -2.66 -13.01
CA PRO A 39 -10.76 -3.57 -13.34
C PRO A 39 -12.15 -3.11 -12.89
N PHE A 40 -12.25 -2.26 -11.86
CA PHE A 40 -13.53 -1.94 -11.20
C PHE A 40 -14.65 -1.47 -12.14
N PRO A 41 -14.41 -0.59 -13.13
CA PRO A 41 -15.47 -0.11 -14.02
C PRO A 41 -16.02 -1.15 -14.99
N TYR A 42 -15.22 -2.18 -15.32
CA TYR A 42 -15.58 -3.15 -16.36
C TYR A 42 -15.77 -4.58 -15.86
N LEU A 43 -15.38 -4.88 -14.62
CA LEU A 43 -15.39 -6.24 -14.06
C LEU A 43 -16.75 -6.91 -14.15
N TYR A 44 -17.81 -6.17 -13.83
CA TYR A 44 -19.20 -6.65 -13.93
C TYR A 44 -19.51 -7.13 -15.35
N PHE A 45 -19.19 -6.30 -16.35
CA PHE A 45 -19.45 -6.63 -17.74
C PHE A 45 -18.61 -7.80 -18.22
N MET A 46 -17.35 -7.88 -17.79
CA MET A 46 -16.46 -9.00 -18.14
C MET A 46 -17.03 -10.33 -17.65
N ILE A 47 -17.55 -10.37 -16.42
CA ILE A 47 -18.17 -11.57 -15.85
C ILE A 47 -19.48 -11.91 -16.57
N ARG A 48 -20.29 -10.90 -16.89
CA ARG A 48 -21.51 -11.07 -17.70
C ARG A 48 -21.19 -11.66 -19.08
N ASP A 49 -20.19 -11.11 -19.76
CA ASP A 49 -19.80 -11.49 -21.12
C ASP A 49 -19.16 -12.90 -21.17
N PHE A 50 -18.64 -13.40 -20.05
CA PHE A 50 -18.24 -14.82 -19.92
C PHE A 50 -19.40 -15.80 -19.86
N ASN A 51 -20.64 -15.33 -19.68
CA ASN A 51 -21.85 -16.16 -19.61
C ASN A 51 -21.78 -17.31 -18.58
N ILE A 52 -21.02 -17.12 -17.49
CA ILE A 52 -20.90 -18.11 -16.41
C ILE A 52 -22.04 -18.01 -15.39
N ALA A 53 -22.60 -16.81 -15.22
CA ALA A 53 -23.69 -16.54 -14.31
C ALA A 53 -25.02 -17.00 -14.93
N LYS A 54 -25.75 -17.88 -14.25
CA LYS A 54 -27.08 -18.36 -14.71
C LYS A 54 -28.12 -17.24 -14.67
N THR A 55 -28.00 -16.35 -13.70
CA THR A 55 -28.86 -15.18 -13.51
C THR A 55 -28.01 -13.92 -13.36
N PRO A 56 -28.53 -12.72 -13.70
CA PRO A 56 -27.82 -11.46 -13.47
C PRO A 56 -27.40 -11.26 -12.01
N ALA A 57 -28.18 -11.81 -11.07
CA ALA A 57 -27.89 -11.77 -9.64
C ALA A 57 -26.60 -12.53 -9.29
N ASP A 58 -26.32 -13.65 -9.96
CA ASP A 58 -25.13 -14.46 -9.69
C ASP A 58 -23.82 -13.73 -10.08
N ILE A 59 -23.87 -12.65 -10.87
CA ILE A 59 -22.68 -11.86 -11.23
C ILE A 59 -22.00 -11.29 -9.97
N ALA A 60 -22.77 -10.95 -8.93
CA ALA A 60 -22.23 -10.49 -7.66
C ALA A 60 -21.39 -11.59 -6.96
N LYS A 61 -21.86 -12.85 -6.92
CA LYS A 61 -21.06 -13.99 -6.40
C LYS A 61 -19.72 -14.13 -7.14
N PHE A 62 -19.75 -14.13 -8.47
CA PHE A 62 -18.54 -14.31 -9.28
C PHE A 62 -17.58 -13.12 -9.16
N SER A 63 -18.10 -11.90 -9.01
CA SER A 63 -17.28 -10.71 -8.71
C SER A 63 -16.57 -10.86 -7.38
N GLY A 64 -17.29 -11.35 -6.36
CA GLY A 64 -16.73 -11.67 -5.05
C GLY A 64 -15.60 -12.69 -5.08
N TYR A 65 -15.76 -13.79 -5.84
CA TYR A 65 -14.68 -14.79 -6.02
C TYR A 65 -13.44 -14.20 -6.67
N LEU A 66 -13.63 -13.36 -7.68
CA LEU A 66 -12.52 -12.78 -8.43
C LEU A 66 -11.72 -11.79 -7.58
N ALA A 67 -12.40 -10.94 -6.79
CA ALA A 67 -11.78 -10.04 -5.82
C ALA A 67 -11.03 -10.81 -4.72
N ALA A 68 -11.67 -11.83 -4.15
CA ALA A 68 -11.10 -12.63 -3.08
C ALA A 68 -9.91 -13.48 -3.51
N SER A 69 -9.91 -13.98 -4.75
CA SER A 69 -8.78 -14.77 -5.28
C SER A 69 -7.46 -13.98 -5.22
N PHE A 70 -7.46 -12.72 -5.63
CA PHE A 70 -6.30 -11.85 -5.52
C PHE A 70 -5.87 -11.66 -4.06
N ALA A 71 -6.81 -11.33 -3.18
CA ALA A 71 -6.53 -11.08 -1.76
C ALA A 71 -6.01 -12.33 -1.02
N LEU A 72 -6.56 -13.51 -1.32
CA LEU A 72 -6.17 -14.78 -0.74
C LEU A 72 -4.70 -15.11 -1.07
N PHE A 73 -4.34 -15.08 -2.35
CA PHE A 73 -2.98 -15.38 -2.77
C PHE A 73 -1.99 -14.31 -2.31
N GLN A 74 -2.40 -13.04 -2.29
CA GLN A 74 -1.58 -11.98 -1.70
C GLN A 74 -1.32 -12.24 -0.21
N PHE A 75 -2.34 -12.61 0.56
CA PHE A 75 -2.18 -12.96 1.98
C PHE A 75 -1.24 -14.16 2.17
N LEU A 76 -1.41 -15.21 1.37
CA LEU A 76 -0.63 -16.45 1.49
C LEU A 76 0.85 -16.28 1.14
N PHE A 77 1.21 -15.36 0.24
CA PHE A 77 2.58 -15.22 -0.28
C PHE A 77 3.30 -13.92 0.15
N CYS A 78 2.59 -12.92 0.69
CA CYS A 78 3.19 -11.63 1.07
C CYS A 78 4.32 -11.77 2.10
N VAL A 79 4.13 -12.61 3.13
CA VAL A 79 5.16 -12.83 4.17
C VAL A 79 6.41 -13.51 3.61
N GLN A 80 6.22 -14.43 2.66
CA GLN A 80 7.27 -15.19 2.00
C GLN A 80 8.12 -14.26 1.14
N TRP A 81 7.50 -13.35 0.38
CA TRP A 81 8.22 -12.33 -0.37
C TRP A 81 9.01 -11.38 0.52
N GLY A 82 8.47 -11.02 1.70
CA GLY A 82 9.21 -10.28 2.73
C GLY A 82 10.50 -11.01 3.13
N LYS A 83 10.39 -12.28 3.55
CA LYS A 83 11.53 -13.13 3.95
C LYS A 83 12.54 -13.35 2.82
N ILE A 84 12.06 -13.53 1.59
CA ILE A 84 12.92 -13.70 0.42
C ILE A 84 13.68 -12.39 0.12
N SER A 85 13.02 -11.24 0.27
CA SER A 85 13.66 -9.93 0.05
C SER A 85 14.78 -9.65 1.05
N ASP A 86 14.70 -10.15 2.30
CA ASP A 86 15.80 -10.04 3.26
C ASP A 86 17.04 -10.85 2.85
N LYS A 87 16.83 -11.94 2.10
CA LYS A 87 17.89 -12.86 1.66
C LYS A 87 18.50 -12.48 0.31
N LEU A 88 17.69 -11.97 -0.62
CA LEU A 88 18.11 -11.70 -2.00
C LEU A 88 18.35 -10.21 -2.29
N GLY A 89 17.88 -9.32 -1.40
CA GLY A 89 17.83 -7.86 -1.63
C GLY A 89 16.43 -7.39 -2.01
N ARG A 90 16.17 -6.09 -1.84
CA ARG A 90 14.85 -5.49 -2.13
C ARG A 90 14.64 -5.32 -3.63
N LYS A 91 15.66 -4.85 -4.36
CA LYS A 91 15.56 -4.55 -5.80
C LYS A 91 15.09 -5.74 -6.65
N PRO A 92 15.72 -6.94 -6.59
CA PRO A 92 15.32 -8.06 -7.45
C PRO A 92 13.89 -8.53 -7.16
N ILE A 93 13.45 -8.47 -5.90
CA ILE A 93 12.10 -8.89 -5.53
C ILE A 93 11.05 -7.90 -6.02
N MET A 94 11.30 -6.59 -5.91
CA MET A 94 10.40 -5.58 -6.45
C MET A 94 10.26 -5.69 -7.97
N LEU A 95 11.35 -5.95 -8.68
CA LEU A 95 11.34 -6.17 -10.14
C LEU A 95 10.58 -7.44 -10.52
N CYS A 96 10.77 -8.54 -9.77
CA CYS A 96 10.00 -9.77 -9.98
C CYS A 96 8.50 -9.53 -9.82
N GLY A 97 8.07 -8.77 -8.80
CA GLY A 97 6.65 -8.48 -8.60
C GLY A 97 6.04 -7.55 -9.65
N LEU A 98 6.81 -6.59 -10.16
CA LEU A 98 6.38 -5.74 -11.28
C LEU A 98 6.22 -6.55 -12.58
N ALA A 99 7.20 -7.40 -12.90
CA ALA A 99 7.12 -8.30 -14.06
C ALA A 99 5.93 -9.27 -13.93
N GLY A 100 5.75 -9.85 -12.74
CA GLY A 100 4.62 -10.74 -12.44
C GLY A 100 3.27 -10.06 -12.62
N THR A 101 3.16 -8.79 -12.19
CA THR A 101 1.93 -7.99 -12.35
C THR A 101 1.68 -7.65 -13.82
N ALA A 102 2.72 -7.26 -14.58
CA ALA A 102 2.62 -7.00 -16.02
C ALA A 102 2.15 -8.23 -16.82
N ILE A 103 2.70 -9.41 -16.51
CA ILE A 103 2.29 -10.67 -17.13
C ILE A 103 0.84 -11.01 -16.75
N SER A 104 0.50 -10.92 -15.46
CA SER A 104 -0.81 -11.30 -14.94
C SER A 104 -1.92 -10.39 -15.49
N ILE A 105 -1.71 -9.07 -15.54
CA ILE A 105 -2.71 -8.14 -16.07
C ILE A 105 -2.92 -8.36 -17.58
N THR A 106 -1.85 -8.69 -18.31
CA THR A 106 -1.96 -9.02 -19.74
C THR A 106 -2.79 -10.29 -19.94
N ILE A 107 -2.52 -11.36 -19.18
CA ILE A 107 -3.34 -12.59 -19.23
C ILE A 107 -4.80 -12.29 -18.87
N PHE A 108 -5.04 -11.43 -17.88
CA PHE A 108 -6.39 -11.03 -17.47
C PHE A 108 -7.15 -10.33 -18.60
N GLY A 109 -6.50 -9.42 -19.34
CA GLY A 109 -7.11 -8.72 -20.47
C GLY A 109 -7.49 -9.62 -21.65
N PHE A 110 -6.71 -10.67 -21.89
CA PHE A 110 -6.96 -11.66 -22.95
C PHE A 110 -7.78 -12.87 -22.48
N ALA A 111 -8.31 -12.86 -21.25
CA ALA A 111 -9.01 -14.00 -20.69
C ALA A 111 -10.26 -14.37 -21.54
N PRO A 112 -10.36 -15.60 -22.07
CA PRO A 112 -11.52 -16.02 -22.86
C PRO A 112 -12.69 -16.50 -21.98
N ASN A 113 -12.43 -16.83 -20.72
CA ASN A 113 -13.43 -17.32 -19.78
C ASN A 113 -13.08 -16.92 -18.34
N PHE A 114 -14.04 -17.12 -17.44
CA PHE A 114 -13.92 -16.76 -16.03
C PHE A 114 -12.73 -17.45 -15.32
N TYR A 115 -12.42 -18.70 -15.64
CA TYR A 115 -11.36 -19.45 -14.98
C TYR A 115 -9.97 -18.90 -15.32
N VAL A 116 -9.74 -18.49 -16.57
CA VAL A 116 -8.49 -17.83 -16.97
C VAL A 116 -8.35 -16.47 -16.28
N ALA A 117 -9.45 -15.72 -16.17
CA ALA A 117 -9.46 -14.45 -15.44
C ALA A 117 -9.13 -14.65 -13.95
N MET A 118 -9.70 -15.68 -13.32
CA MET A 118 -9.43 -16.04 -11.92
C MET A 118 -7.99 -16.51 -11.72
N PHE A 119 -7.45 -17.30 -12.66
CA PHE A 119 -6.04 -17.68 -12.65
C PHE A 119 -5.12 -16.46 -12.73
N ALA A 120 -5.40 -15.53 -13.66
CA ALA A 120 -4.62 -14.30 -13.81
C ALA A 120 -4.63 -13.44 -12.54
N ARG A 121 -5.80 -13.28 -11.89
CA ARG A 121 -5.91 -12.55 -10.61
C ARG A 121 -5.18 -13.25 -9.47
N SER A 122 -5.24 -14.57 -9.42
CA SER A 122 -4.51 -15.38 -8.43
C SER A 122 -3.00 -15.29 -8.63
N LEU A 123 -2.54 -15.33 -9.89
CA LEU A 123 -1.14 -15.14 -10.27
C LEU A 123 -0.64 -13.75 -9.87
N MET A 124 -1.46 -12.71 -10.11
CA MET A 124 -1.15 -11.35 -9.66
C MET A 124 -0.99 -11.31 -8.14
N GLY A 125 -1.89 -11.93 -7.36
CA GLY A 125 -1.76 -12.00 -5.90
C GLY A 125 -0.51 -12.76 -5.44
N CYS A 126 -0.18 -13.87 -6.11
CA CYS A 126 0.98 -14.71 -5.78
C CYS A 126 2.30 -13.99 -6.07
N LEU A 127 2.40 -13.28 -7.20
CA LEU A 127 3.64 -12.61 -7.61
C LEU A 127 3.78 -11.18 -7.06
N ASN A 128 2.71 -10.57 -6.55
CA ASN A 128 2.71 -9.19 -6.06
C ASN A 128 2.98 -9.08 -4.55
N GLY A 129 4.22 -9.37 -4.14
CA GLY A 129 4.75 -9.11 -2.80
C GLY A 129 5.25 -7.68 -2.57
N ASN A 130 5.14 -6.81 -3.58
CA ASN A 130 5.82 -5.53 -3.61
C ASN A 130 5.31 -4.55 -2.55
N VAL A 131 4.02 -4.61 -2.18
CA VAL A 131 3.43 -3.75 -1.15
C VAL A 131 4.24 -3.78 0.15
N ALA A 132 4.67 -4.97 0.61
CA ALA A 132 5.46 -5.12 1.82
C ALA A 132 6.93 -4.72 1.61
N VAL A 133 7.54 -5.20 0.52
CA VAL A 133 8.96 -4.96 0.22
C VAL A 133 9.24 -3.48 -0.03
N LEU A 134 8.37 -2.78 -0.74
CA LEU A 134 8.52 -1.37 -1.06
C LEU A 134 8.43 -0.48 0.18
N ARG A 135 7.54 -0.81 1.12
CA ARG A 135 7.45 -0.11 2.42
C ARG A 135 8.76 -0.24 3.20
N THR A 136 9.37 -1.44 3.20
CA THR A 136 10.69 -1.64 3.82
C THR A 136 11.80 -0.92 3.07
N ALA A 137 11.76 -0.91 1.73
CA ALA A 137 12.73 -0.19 0.90
C ALA A 137 12.70 1.32 1.18
N ILE A 138 11.51 1.93 1.25
CA ILE A 138 11.35 3.36 1.60
C ILE A 138 11.97 3.66 2.96
N GLY A 139 11.75 2.81 3.97
CA GLY A 139 12.35 2.95 5.30
C GLY A 139 13.87 2.81 5.31
N GLU A 140 14.44 1.93 4.48
CA GLU A 140 15.88 1.74 4.33
C GLU A 140 16.59 2.88 3.57
N ILE A 141 15.86 3.55 2.67
CA ILE A 141 16.32 4.74 1.94
C ILE A 141 16.22 5.99 2.82
N ALA A 142 15.09 6.22 3.48
CA ALA A 142 14.86 7.35 4.38
C ALA A 142 15.39 7.05 5.80
N ARG A 143 16.72 7.01 5.96
CA ARG A 143 17.38 6.66 7.23
C ARG A 143 17.17 7.69 8.34
N GLU A 144 17.08 8.96 7.96
CA GLU A 144 16.98 10.07 8.91
C GLU A 144 15.52 10.29 9.33
N LYS A 145 15.28 10.44 10.64
CA LYS A 145 13.93 10.60 11.22
C LYS A 145 13.16 11.78 10.57
N LYS A 146 13.84 12.88 10.25
CA LYS A 146 13.24 14.06 9.57
C LYS A 146 12.71 13.77 8.17
N HIS A 147 13.24 12.75 7.48
CA HIS A 147 12.88 12.40 6.11
C HIS A 147 11.77 11.33 6.05
N GLN A 148 11.57 10.55 7.11
CA GLN A 148 10.63 9.41 7.10
C GLN A 148 9.18 9.85 6.87
N GLY A 149 8.73 10.92 7.52
CA GLY A 149 7.37 11.45 7.33
C GLY A 149 7.06 11.78 5.87
N LEU A 150 7.99 12.45 5.19
CA LEU A 150 7.88 12.80 3.76
C LEU A 150 7.97 11.56 2.86
N ALA A 151 8.83 10.60 3.22
CA ALA A 151 9.00 9.38 2.44
C ALA A 151 7.76 8.48 2.49
N PHE A 152 7.16 8.28 3.68
CA PHE A 152 5.94 7.50 3.84
C PHE A 152 4.69 8.23 3.34
N SER A 153 4.64 9.56 3.35
CA SER A 153 3.52 10.29 2.75
C SER A 153 3.48 10.12 1.23
N SER A 154 4.64 10.04 0.57
CA SER A 154 4.72 9.75 -0.88
C SER A 154 4.07 8.41 -1.24
N TYR A 155 4.20 7.39 -0.37
CA TYR A 155 3.62 6.07 -0.57
C TYR A 155 2.08 6.11 -0.62
N SER A 156 1.45 6.86 0.29
CA SER A 156 -0.01 7.03 0.33
C SER A 156 -0.51 7.92 -0.81
N LEU A 157 0.24 8.96 -1.17
CA LEU A 157 -0.12 9.85 -2.28
C LEU A 157 -0.21 9.08 -3.61
N LEU A 158 0.77 8.24 -3.92
CA LEU A 158 0.81 7.49 -5.17
C LEU A 158 -0.32 6.45 -5.27
N TRP A 159 -0.76 5.90 -4.14
CA TRP A 159 -1.96 5.06 -4.11
C TRP A 159 -3.18 5.84 -4.60
N ASN A 160 -3.38 7.06 -4.11
CA ASN A 160 -4.50 7.90 -4.51
C ASN A 160 -4.43 8.30 -5.98
N ILE A 161 -3.25 8.67 -6.49
CA ILE A 161 -3.09 8.99 -7.92
C ILE A 161 -3.42 7.76 -8.79
N GLY A 162 -2.96 6.56 -8.40
CA GLY A 162 -3.30 5.33 -9.11
C GLY A 162 -4.79 4.99 -9.03
N ALA A 163 -5.45 5.26 -7.89
CA ALA A 163 -6.88 5.06 -7.71
C ALA A 163 -7.75 6.06 -8.50
N VAL A 164 -7.18 7.19 -8.93
CA VAL A 164 -7.82 8.13 -9.86
C VAL A 164 -7.64 7.64 -11.30
N ILE A 165 -6.42 7.32 -11.70
CA ILE A 165 -6.10 7.00 -13.10
C ILE A 165 -6.59 5.60 -13.49
N GLY A 166 -6.58 4.65 -12.55
CA GLY A 166 -6.97 3.26 -12.82
C GLY A 166 -8.39 3.12 -13.33
N PRO A 167 -9.42 3.56 -12.59
CA PRO A 167 -10.81 3.51 -13.06
C PRO A 167 -11.04 4.35 -14.33
N MET A 168 -10.29 5.42 -14.55
CA MET A 168 -10.36 6.20 -15.79
C MET A 168 -9.91 5.37 -17.00
N ILE A 169 -8.81 4.62 -16.86
CA ILE A 169 -8.31 3.70 -17.90
C ILE A 169 -9.25 2.51 -18.09
N GLY A 170 -9.77 1.95 -17.00
CA GLY A 170 -10.71 0.83 -17.04
C GLY A 170 -12.06 1.18 -17.67
N GLY A 171 -12.59 2.36 -17.36
CA GLY A 171 -13.89 2.81 -17.84
C GLY A 171 -13.88 3.40 -19.25
N SER A 172 -12.71 3.81 -19.76
CA SER A 172 -12.59 4.46 -21.06
C SER A 172 -13.24 3.65 -22.18
N LYS A 173 -14.19 4.27 -22.89
CA LYS A 173 -14.90 3.69 -24.04
C LYS A 173 -13.97 3.17 -25.14
N TYR A 174 -12.78 3.77 -25.25
CA TYR A 174 -11.79 3.42 -26.26
C TYR A 174 -10.92 2.23 -25.83
N LEU A 175 -10.68 2.07 -24.53
CA LEU A 175 -9.82 0.99 -24.03
C LEU A 175 -10.61 -0.27 -23.63
N THR A 176 -11.90 -0.08 -23.35
CA THR A 176 -12.80 -1.13 -22.91
C THR A 176 -14.14 -0.98 -23.60
N ARG A 177 -14.55 -2.00 -24.36
CA ARG A 177 -15.84 -1.99 -25.07
C ARG A 177 -16.65 -3.25 -24.76
N PRO A 178 -17.40 -3.27 -23.64
CA PRO A 178 -18.28 -4.39 -23.31
C PRO A 178 -19.25 -4.75 -24.44
N LYS A 179 -19.54 -6.04 -24.63
CA LYS A 179 -20.52 -6.46 -25.65
C LYS A 179 -21.91 -5.98 -25.20
N ASN A 180 -22.61 -5.18 -26.02
CA ASN A 180 -23.93 -4.57 -25.73
C ASN A 180 -23.95 -3.31 -24.83
N SER A 181 -22.91 -2.47 -24.85
CA SER A 181 -23.05 -1.10 -24.32
C SER A 181 -23.98 -0.30 -25.25
N GLY A 182 -25.17 0.08 -24.79
CA GLY A 182 -26.05 0.99 -25.52
C GLY A 182 -25.31 2.31 -25.75
N ASP A 183 -24.86 2.52 -26.97
CA ASP A 183 -24.13 3.71 -27.41
C ASP A 183 -25.08 4.92 -27.41
N ASP A 184 -24.74 6.01 -26.67
CA ASP A 184 -25.05 7.43 -26.98
C ASP A 184 -24.71 8.40 -25.80
N GLU A 185 -23.44 8.51 -25.37
CA GLU A 185 -22.96 9.71 -24.65
C GLU A 185 -21.57 10.17 -25.17
N PRO A 186 -21.32 11.49 -25.28
CA PRO A 186 -20.09 12.04 -25.81
C PRO A 186 -18.91 11.90 -24.83
N ALA A 187 -17.72 11.64 -25.39
CA ALA A 187 -16.49 11.37 -24.65
C ALA A 187 -15.95 12.59 -23.85
N GLY A 188 -15.34 12.32 -22.69
CA GLY A 188 -14.73 13.33 -21.82
C GLY A 188 -13.45 13.98 -22.37
N PHE A 189 -13.15 15.18 -21.88
CA PHE A 189 -12.08 16.09 -22.31
C PHE A 189 -10.67 15.47 -22.44
N ILE A 190 -10.26 14.58 -21.52
CA ILE A 190 -8.94 13.94 -21.54
C ILE A 190 -8.82 12.93 -22.69
N ALA A 191 -9.92 12.28 -23.08
CA ALA A 191 -9.92 11.35 -24.19
C ALA A 191 -9.70 12.08 -25.53
N ASN A 192 -10.27 13.28 -25.70
CA ASN A 192 -10.01 14.12 -26.87
C ASN A 192 -8.56 14.61 -26.92
N PHE A 193 -7.92 14.83 -25.78
CA PHE A 193 -6.52 15.26 -25.71
C PHE A 193 -5.54 14.17 -26.17
N PHE A 194 -5.77 12.91 -25.78
CA PHE A 194 -4.95 11.78 -26.26
C PHE A 194 -5.30 11.35 -27.70
N MET A 195 -6.54 11.55 -28.15
CA MET A 195 -7.06 10.97 -29.40
C MET A 195 -7.16 11.91 -30.59
N SER A 196 -6.84 13.21 -30.48
CA SER A 196 -6.73 14.05 -31.69
C SER A 196 -5.66 13.54 -32.67
N SER A 197 -4.76 12.67 -32.22
CA SER A 197 -3.73 12.02 -33.04
C SER A 197 -4.10 10.64 -33.60
N VAL A 198 -5.22 10.04 -33.18
CA VAL A 198 -5.60 8.65 -33.54
C VAL A 198 -7.01 8.53 -34.13
N ALA A 199 -7.91 9.49 -33.86
CA ALA A 199 -9.32 9.40 -34.25
C ALA A 199 -9.60 9.68 -35.74
N GLU A 200 -8.60 10.04 -36.55
CA GLU A 200 -8.80 10.48 -37.93
C GLU A 200 -8.79 9.33 -38.97
N SER A 201 -8.95 8.07 -38.55
CA SER A 201 -8.77 6.89 -39.41
C SER A 201 -9.86 5.82 -39.23
N THR A 202 -11.02 6.09 -39.85
CA THR A 202 -11.91 5.14 -40.56
C THR A 202 -12.52 3.91 -39.86
N GLY A 203 -13.85 3.78 -40.03
CA GLY A 203 -14.75 2.78 -39.45
C GLY A 203 -14.70 1.35 -39.98
N ASP A 204 -13.51 0.80 -40.25
CA ASP A 204 -13.30 -0.66 -40.37
C ASP A 204 -11.84 -1.05 -40.04
N SER A 205 -11.28 -0.39 -39.03
CA SER A 205 -9.86 -0.49 -38.68
C SER A 205 -9.53 -1.81 -37.94
N ALA A 206 -8.30 -2.29 -38.07
CA ALA A 206 -7.80 -3.46 -37.33
C ALA A 206 -8.02 -3.35 -35.80
N TYR A 207 -8.10 -2.11 -35.30
CA TYR A 207 -8.44 -1.76 -33.94
C TYR A 207 -9.86 -2.18 -33.54
N GLU A 208 -10.88 -1.91 -34.37
CA GLU A 208 -12.26 -2.32 -34.10
C GLU A 208 -12.39 -3.85 -34.11
N ARG A 209 -11.72 -4.54 -35.04
CA ARG A 209 -11.67 -6.01 -35.06
C ARG A 209 -11.03 -6.58 -33.80
N PHE A 210 -9.94 -5.96 -33.34
CA PHE A 210 -9.27 -6.37 -32.11
C PHE A 210 -10.15 -6.18 -30.87
N LEU A 211 -10.78 -5.01 -30.70
CA LEU A 211 -11.67 -4.74 -29.56
C LEU A 211 -12.92 -5.62 -29.55
N ASN A 212 -13.49 -5.92 -30.72
CA ASN A 212 -14.65 -6.81 -30.80
C ASN A 212 -14.29 -8.26 -30.40
N ASN A 213 -13.07 -8.72 -30.74
CA ASN A 213 -12.57 -10.04 -30.36
C ASN A 213 -12.11 -10.08 -28.88
N HIS A 214 -11.45 -9.01 -28.42
CA HIS A 214 -10.91 -8.88 -27.06
C HIS A 214 -11.34 -7.56 -26.38
N PRO A 215 -12.60 -7.47 -25.91
CA PRO A 215 -13.20 -6.26 -25.34
C PRO A 215 -12.44 -5.57 -24.21
N TYR A 216 -11.66 -6.34 -23.44
CA TYR A 216 -10.99 -5.89 -22.22
C TYR A 216 -9.46 -5.86 -22.37
N ALA A 217 -8.91 -6.32 -23.50
CA ALA A 217 -7.46 -6.48 -23.62
C ALA A 217 -6.72 -5.15 -23.63
N LEU A 218 -7.23 -4.14 -24.33
CA LEU A 218 -6.49 -2.89 -24.56
C LEU A 218 -6.24 -2.08 -23.28
N SER A 219 -7.24 -1.98 -22.40
CA SER A 219 -7.09 -1.37 -21.07
C SER A 219 -6.01 -2.07 -20.24
N ASN A 220 -6.00 -3.40 -20.24
CA ASN A 220 -5.02 -4.20 -19.50
C ASN A 220 -3.62 -4.17 -20.12
N ILE A 221 -3.50 -4.09 -21.45
CA ILE A 221 -2.22 -3.88 -22.15
C ILE A 221 -1.63 -2.53 -21.76
N LEU A 222 -2.43 -1.46 -21.74
CA LEU A 222 -1.96 -0.14 -21.35
C LEU A 222 -1.42 -0.16 -19.91
N VAL A 223 -2.14 -0.76 -18.97
CA VAL A 223 -1.67 -0.95 -17.59
C VAL A 223 -0.39 -1.81 -17.55
N GLY A 224 -0.32 -2.88 -18.34
CA GLY A 224 0.87 -3.72 -18.48
C GLY A 224 2.08 -2.96 -19.01
N LEU A 225 1.89 -2.03 -19.94
CA LEU A 225 2.94 -1.12 -20.43
C LEU A 225 3.43 -0.17 -19.34
N PHE A 226 2.53 0.38 -18.52
CA PHE A 226 2.93 1.16 -17.35
C PHE A 226 3.74 0.33 -16.35
N CYS A 227 3.32 -0.91 -16.05
CA CYS A 227 4.09 -1.82 -15.20
C CYS A 227 5.47 -2.14 -15.80
N THR A 228 5.57 -2.32 -17.12
CA THR A 228 6.82 -2.60 -17.83
C THR A 228 7.74 -1.38 -17.84
N PHE A 229 7.18 -0.18 -17.98
CA PHE A 229 7.90 1.08 -17.85
C PHE A 229 8.45 1.26 -16.42
N SER A 230 7.62 1.04 -15.40
CA SER A 230 8.04 1.03 -14.00
C SER A 230 9.12 -0.02 -13.71
N PHE A 231 9.02 -1.20 -14.31
CA PHE A 231 10.06 -2.24 -14.24
C PHE A 231 11.37 -1.74 -14.85
N THR A 232 11.31 -1.10 -16.02
CA THR A 232 12.50 -0.60 -16.72
C THR A 232 13.20 0.51 -15.92
N ILE A 233 12.43 1.46 -15.38
CA ILE A 233 12.95 2.51 -14.49
C ILE A 233 13.59 1.89 -13.25
N GLY A 234 12.91 0.93 -12.60
CA GLY A 234 13.44 0.24 -11.43
C GLY A 234 14.71 -0.55 -11.74
N PHE A 235 14.78 -1.20 -12.90
CA PHE A 235 15.95 -1.97 -13.32
C PHE A 235 17.16 -1.07 -13.53
N LEU A 236 16.97 0.04 -14.26
CA LEU A 236 18.04 0.96 -14.65
C LEU A 236 18.51 1.89 -13.54
N PHE A 237 17.61 2.39 -12.68
CA PHE A 237 17.94 3.51 -11.79
C PHE A 237 17.80 3.23 -10.29
N LEU A 238 17.15 2.12 -9.90
CA LEU A 238 17.00 1.80 -8.48
C LEU A 238 18.32 1.26 -7.93
N GLU A 239 18.82 1.88 -6.86
CA GLU A 239 19.94 1.36 -6.10
C GLU A 239 19.43 0.45 -4.99
N GLU A 240 20.13 -0.66 -4.76
CA GLU A 240 19.77 -1.60 -3.70
C GLU A 240 19.75 -0.88 -2.33
N PRO A 241 18.55 -0.76 -1.70
CA PRO A 241 18.40 -0.03 -0.43
C PRO A 241 19.20 -0.66 0.71
N THR A 242 19.33 -1.99 0.70
CA THR A 242 19.93 -2.75 1.78
C THR A 242 21.47 -2.68 1.76
N ASP A 243 22.07 -2.22 2.87
CA ASP A 243 23.53 -2.06 3.02
C ASP A 243 24.35 -3.33 2.73
N ARG A 244 23.78 -4.51 3.05
CA ARG A 244 24.43 -5.81 2.84
C ARG A 244 24.67 -6.08 1.36
N PHE A 245 23.71 -5.71 0.51
CA PHE A 245 23.73 -6.02 -0.92
C PHE A 245 24.21 -4.84 -1.77
N LYS A 246 24.37 -3.65 -1.17
CA LYS A 246 24.86 -2.43 -1.85
C LYS A 246 26.25 -2.56 -2.51
N LYS A 247 27.07 -3.51 -2.07
CA LYS A 247 28.40 -3.80 -2.66
C LYS A 247 28.37 -4.85 -3.78
N ARG A 248 27.21 -5.47 -4.03
CA ARG A 248 27.04 -6.43 -5.11
C ARG A 248 27.03 -5.67 -6.43
N ARG A 249 27.67 -6.23 -7.47
CA ARG A 249 27.62 -5.67 -8.82
C ARG A 249 26.18 -5.73 -9.34
N ASP A 250 25.68 -4.62 -9.85
CA ASP A 250 24.33 -4.49 -10.41
C ASP A 250 24.42 -4.09 -11.89
N VAL A 251 24.02 -5.01 -12.77
CA VAL A 251 24.09 -4.83 -14.23
C VAL A 251 23.10 -3.76 -14.70
N GLY A 252 21.93 -3.66 -14.06
CA GLY A 252 20.92 -2.68 -14.44
C GLY A 252 21.39 -1.26 -14.18
N LEU A 253 22.04 -1.02 -13.03
CA LEU A 253 22.65 0.27 -12.72
C LEU A 253 23.82 0.62 -13.64
N GLU A 254 24.65 -0.35 -14.05
CA GLU A 254 25.74 -0.10 -15.00
C GLU A 254 25.21 0.37 -16.37
N ILE A 255 24.10 -0.22 -16.83
CA ILE A 255 23.43 0.21 -18.06
C ILE A 255 22.79 1.59 -17.87
N GLY A 256 22.13 1.82 -16.73
CA GLY A 256 21.56 3.13 -16.39
C GLY A 256 22.61 4.24 -16.33
N ASP A 257 23.74 3.97 -15.69
CA ASP A 257 24.88 4.88 -15.59
C ASP A 257 25.51 5.15 -16.97
N PHE A 258 25.55 4.14 -17.85
CA PHE A 258 25.99 4.32 -19.25
C PHE A 258 25.05 5.24 -20.03
N ILE A 259 23.72 5.05 -19.90
CA ILE A 259 22.71 5.90 -20.53
C ILE A 259 22.81 7.34 -20.01
N LEU A 260 22.93 7.53 -18.69
CA LEU A 260 23.05 8.85 -18.08
C LEU A 260 24.35 9.55 -18.49
N LYS A 261 25.46 8.80 -18.61
CA LYS A 261 26.72 9.31 -19.13
C LYS A 261 26.61 9.71 -20.60
N MET A 262 25.90 8.95 -21.42
CA MET A 262 25.62 9.30 -22.82
C MET A 262 24.79 10.60 -22.92
N LEU A 263 23.92 10.85 -21.94
CA LEU A 263 23.13 12.09 -21.81
C LEU A 263 23.89 13.25 -21.16
N GLY A 264 25.18 13.08 -20.84
CA GLY A 264 26.03 14.14 -20.29
C GLY A 264 25.94 14.36 -18.78
N TYR A 265 25.33 13.45 -18.01
CA TYR A 265 25.26 13.55 -16.56
C TYR A 265 26.49 12.95 -15.87
N GLU A 266 26.97 13.61 -14.81
CA GLU A 266 28.03 13.08 -13.95
C GLU A 266 27.46 12.03 -12.99
N MET A 267 28.09 10.85 -12.97
CA MET A 267 27.63 9.71 -12.17
C MET A 267 28.48 9.52 -10.90
N PRO A 268 27.84 9.34 -9.73
CA PRO A 268 28.57 9.09 -8.49
C PRO A 268 29.28 7.73 -8.55
N VAL A 269 30.53 7.69 -8.08
CA VAL A 269 31.32 6.45 -8.05
C VAL A 269 30.64 5.41 -7.16
N ARG A 270 30.23 4.29 -7.76
CA ARG A 270 29.43 3.26 -7.09
C ARG A 270 30.28 2.46 -6.09
N PRO A 271 29.69 1.97 -4.98
CA PRO A 271 30.45 1.28 -3.92
C PRO A 271 31.23 0.03 -4.38
N TRP A 272 30.73 -0.71 -5.37
CA TRP A 272 31.41 -1.90 -5.91
C TRP A 272 32.59 -1.55 -6.84
N GLN A 273 32.60 -0.36 -7.42
CA GLN A 273 33.70 0.13 -8.27
C GLN A 273 34.92 0.54 -7.42
N LYS A 274 34.71 1.05 -6.19
CA LYS A 274 35.79 1.42 -5.27
C LYS A 274 36.68 0.22 -4.88
N LYS A 275 36.10 -0.98 -4.74
CA LYS A 275 36.85 -2.21 -4.43
C LYS A 275 37.77 -2.65 -5.58
N ARG A 276 37.40 -2.34 -6.83
CA ARG A 276 38.22 -2.62 -8.01
C ARG A 276 39.39 -1.65 -8.13
N ALA A 277 39.19 -0.37 -7.83
CA ALA A 277 40.26 0.63 -7.80
C ALA A 277 41.34 0.26 -6.77
N ASN A 278 40.95 -0.13 -5.55
CA ASN A 278 41.90 -0.57 -4.51
C ASN A 278 42.63 -1.89 -4.87
N ARG A 279 42.00 -2.78 -5.65
CA ARG A 279 42.63 -4.04 -6.08
C ARG A 279 43.61 -3.86 -7.25
N ILE A 280 43.50 -2.76 -7.99
CA ILE A 280 44.41 -2.41 -9.09
C ILE A 280 45.59 -1.57 -8.57
N THR A 281 45.44 -0.89 -7.44
CA THR A 281 46.48 -0.07 -6.80
C THR A 281 47.42 -0.85 -5.86
N ASP A 282 47.10 -2.11 -5.53
CA ASP A 282 48.01 -3.04 -4.85
C ASP A 282 48.52 -4.15 -5.80
N PRO A 283 49.59 -3.92 -6.58
CA PRO A 283 50.25 -4.98 -7.35
C PRO A 283 51.11 -5.93 -6.47
N ALA A 284 51.22 -5.69 -5.15
CA ALA A 284 52.18 -6.38 -4.28
C ALA A 284 51.68 -7.71 -3.65
N ARG A 285 50.63 -8.33 -4.19
CA ARG A 285 50.17 -9.66 -3.75
C ARG A 285 49.88 -10.57 -4.93
N THR A 286 50.92 -10.90 -5.69
CA THR A 286 50.93 -12.13 -6.49
C THR A 286 52.38 -12.63 -6.54
N GLU A 287 52.54 -13.91 -6.20
CA GLU A 287 53.74 -14.75 -6.37
C GLU A 287 54.92 -14.56 -5.41
N THR A 288 54.93 -15.30 -4.31
CA THR A 288 56.12 -16.06 -3.91
C THR A 288 55.73 -17.47 -3.46
N THR A 289 55.98 -18.40 -4.36
CA THR A 289 56.14 -19.82 -4.06
C THR A 289 57.42 -19.95 -3.23
N GLU A 290 57.32 -19.93 -1.90
CA GLU A 290 58.47 -20.27 -1.06
C GLU A 290 58.41 -21.72 -0.62
N VAL A 291 59.30 -22.46 -1.28
CA VAL A 291 59.73 -23.82 -1.04
C VAL A 291 60.28 -23.91 0.39
N THR A 292 59.81 -24.89 1.15
CA THR A 292 60.33 -25.27 2.46
C THR A 292 61.76 -25.84 2.31
N PRO A 293 62.74 -25.44 3.13
CA PRO A 293 63.87 -26.29 3.43
C PRO A 293 63.88 -26.68 4.92
N LEU A 294 63.97 -27.99 5.13
CA LEU A 294 64.37 -28.67 6.36
C LEU A 294 65.77 -28.23 6.79
N ILE A 295 65.96 -27.98 8.09
CA ILE A 295 67.10 -28.46 8.90
C ILE A 295 66.71 -28.32 10.39
N GLU A 296 66.69 -29.47 11.07
CA GLU A 296 66.71 -29.64 12.52
C GLU A 296 68.13 -29.37 13.07
N GLU A 297 68.25 -28.77 14.27
CA GLU A 297 68.77 -29.46 15.46
C GLU A 297 68.89 -28.51 16.68
N ASN A 298 68.08 -28.81 17.70
CA ASN A 298 68.45 -29.09 19.09
C ASN A 298 69.22 -28.07 19.97
N SER A 299 68.56 -27.57 21.03
CA SER A 299 68.98 -27.77 22.45
C SER A 299 68.09 -27.05 23.50
N GLN A 300 67.30 -27.87 24.21
CA GLN A 300 66.97 -27.85 25.66
C GLN A 300 67.02 -26.55 26.50
N SER A 301 65.89 -26.11 27.09
CA SER A 301 65.41 -26.55 28.44
C SER A 301 64.47 -25.56 29.19
N ARG A 302 63.47 -26.16 29.86
CA ARG A 302 62.82 -25.80 31.15
C ARG A 302 61.68 -24.75 31.28
N TYR A 303 60.47 -25.29 31.54
CA TYR A 303 59.47 -24.98 32.59
C TYR A 303 59.20 -23.53 33.04
N ASN A 304 57.97 -23.01 32.84
CA ASN A 304 56.89 -22.99 33.85
C ASN A 304 55.66 -22.16 33.40
N SER A 305 54.49 -22.63 33.84
CA SER A 305 53.17 -21.98 33.81
C SER A 305 53.06 -20.80 34.76
N ALA A 306 52.36 -19.72 34.39
CA ALA A 306 51.37 -19.02 35.23
C ALA A 306 50.76 -17.79 34.52
N VAL A 307 49.42 -17.77 34.52
CA VAL A 307 48.49 -16.66 34.79
C VAL A 307 49.08 -15.27 35.04
N SER A 308 48.56 -14.25 34.33
CA SER A 308 48.24 -12.93 34.95
C SER A 308 47.36 -12.08 34.03
N ASP A 309 46.23 -11.65 34.60
CA ASP A 309 45.34 -10.57 34.17
C ASP A 309 46.09 -9.25 33.92
N ALA A 310 45.56 -8.43 33.01
CA ALA A 310 45.93 -7.02 32.87
C ALA A 310 44.68 -6.16 32.96
N ALA A 311 44.68 -5.28 33.97
CA ALA A 311 43.64 -4.38 34.41
C ALA A 311 43.61 -3.05 33.64
N ASP A 312 42.50 -2.35 33.85
CA ASP A 312 42.21 -0.93 33.59
C ASP A 312 43.35 0.03 33.94
N ASP A 313 43.41 1.16 33.22
CA ASP A 313 43.55 2.46 33.89
C ASP A 313 42.92 3.59 33.05
N ASN A 314 41.99 4.31 33.70
CA ASN A 314 41.40 5.58 33.26
C ASN A 314 42.24 6.71 33.85
N ASN A 315 42.37 7.83 33.15
CA ASN A 315 42.47 9.15 33.80
C ASN A 315 41.94 10.22 32.86
N ASP A 316 40.87 10.87 33.31
CA ASP A 316 40.37 12.18 32.90
C ASP A 316 41.10 13.25 33.72
N ASP A 317 41.29 14.45 33.16
CA ASP A 317 41.33 15.72 33.91
C ASP A 317 40.97 16.88 32.96
N ASP A 318 40.21 17.82 33.51
CA ASP A 318 39.37 18.85 32.88
C ASP A 318 40.07 20.19 32.54
N ASP A 319 39.33 21.01 31.77
CA ASP A 319 39.11 22.47 31.90
C ASP A 319 39.41 23.46 30.72
N GLU A 320 38.30 24.09 30.31
CA GLU A 320 38.03 25.49 29.91
C GLU A 320 38.42 26.15 28.55
N ALA A 321 37.34 26.57 27.85
CA ALA A 321 37.01 27.88 27.26
C ALA A 321 37.59 28.38 25.90
N GLU A 322 36.62 28.57 24.97
CA GLU A 322 36.46 29.53 23.85
C GLU A 322 37.63 29.91 22.92
N THR A 323 37.49 29.65 21.61
CA THR A 323 37.33 30.67 20.54
C THR A 323 37.19 30.02 19.15
N ALA A 324 36.45 30.70 18.27
CA ALA A 324 36.04 30.24 16.94
C ALA A 324 37.17 30.19 15.89
N SER A 325 37.14 29.19 14.99
CA SER A 325 37.24 29.40 13.53
C SER A 325 37.16 28.10 12.70
N ILE A 326 36.24 28.13 11.74
CA ILE A 326 36.18 27.53 10.40
C ILE A 326 37.45 26.75 9.96
N ASP A 327 37.39 25.41 9.80
CA ASP A 327 37.33 24.69 8.50
C ASP A 327 37.58 23.16 8.58
N SER A 328 36.98 22.44 7.63
CA SER A 328 37.34 21.10 7.11
C SER A 328 36.81 19.79 7.75
N PHE A 329 35.69 19.32 7.17
CA PHE A 329 35.41 17.96 6.68
C PHE A 329 36.11 16.71 7.28
N ALA A 330 35.37 15.94 8.09
CA ALA A 330 35.39 14.46 8.10
C ALA A 330 34.04 13.90 8.64
N PRO A 331 33.48 12.81 8.07
CA PRO A 331 32.11 12.40 8.36
C PRO A 331 32.00 11.53 9.64
N LEU A 332 31.23 12.02 10.62
CA LEU A 332 30.78 11.26 11.78
C LEU A 332 29.96 10.04 11.35
N ARG A 333 30.63 8.88 11.35
CA ARG A 333 30.13 7.59 10.87
C ARG A 333 29.92 6.65 12.06
N ARG A 334 28.76 6.71 12.74
CA ARG A 334 28.14 5.57 13.45
C ARG A 334 26.76 5.85 14.07
N TYR A 335 25.84 6.50 13.37
CA TYR A 335 24.42 6.41 13.78
C TYR A 335 23.82 5.07 13.31
N SER A 336 23.25 4.31 14.24
CA SER A 336 23.05 2.88 14.13
C SER A 336 22.00 2.49 13.08
N ALA A 337 22.37 1.58 12.18
CA ALA A 337 21.44 0.89 11.26
C ALA A 337 20.28 0.21 12.02
N VAL A 338 20.45 -0.03 13.33
CA VAL A 338 19.44 -0.55 14.27
C VAL A 338 18.29 0.44 14.46
N MET A 339 18.54 1.75 14.50
CA MET A 339 17.52 2.77 14.75
C MET A 339 16.65 3.03 13.51
N ALA A 340 17.25 3.08 12.32
CA ALA A 340 16.50 3.11 11.04
C ALA A 340 15.67 1.82 10.85
N ARG A 341 16.23 0.67 11.22
CA ARG A 341 15.52 -0.61 11.21
C ARG A 341 14.35 -0.62 12.20
N ARG A 342 14.48 -0.05 13.41
CA ARG A 342 13.39 0.03 14.41
C ARG A 342 12.16 0.80 13.91
N TYR A 343 12.34 1.93 13.22
CA TYR A 343 11.20 2.70 12.67
C TYR A 343 10.63 2.11 11.37
N SER A 344 11.45 1.48 10.53
CA SER A 344 10.97 0.66 9.40
C SER A 344 10.24 -0.61 9.86
N SER A 345 10.62 -1.16 11.03
CA SER A 345 10.08 -2.41 11.59
C SER A 345 8.87 -2.20 12.49
N SER A 346 8.66 -1.01 13.06
CA SER A 346 7.57 -0.76 14.02
C SER A 346 6.17 -0.83 13.38
N GLN A 347 6.09 -0.86 12.05
CA GLN A 347 4.85 -1.04 11.28
C GLN A 347 4.76 -2.38 10.51
N LEU A 348 5.75 -3.27 10.63
CA LEU A 348 5.69 -4.63 10.10
C LEU A 348 5.52 -5.64 11.24
N GLY A 349 4.80 -6.73 10.95
CA GLY A 349 4.66 -7.91 11.82
C GLY A 349 5.98 -8.54 12.27
N PRO A 350 5.93 -9.60 13.09
CA PRO A 350 7.07 -10.05 13.87
C PRO A 350 8.20 -10.53 12.97
N MET A 351 9.42 -10.00 13.21
CA MET A 351 10.64 -10.65 12.75
C MET A 351 11.69 -10.67 13.85
N ILE A 352 12.40 -11.80 13.88
CA ILE A 352 13.32 -12.30 14.89
C ILE A 352 14.42 -11.27 15.17
N THR A 353 14.53 -10.85 16.43
CA THR A 353 15.65 -10.01 16.88
C THR A 353 16.81 -10.93 17.27
N SER A 354 17.86 -10.95 16.46
CA SER A 354 19.12 -11.59 16.83
C SER A 354 19.93 -10.62 17.69
N THR A 355 19.96 -10.84 19.00
CA THR A 355 20.85 -10.10 19.91
C THR A 355 22.22 -10.78 19.92
N THR A 356 23.29 -10.04 19.68
CA THR A 356 24.67 -10.55 19.79
C THR A 356 25.16 -10.33 21.20
N THR A 357 25.23 -11.39 22.01
CA THR A 357 26.03 -11.44 23.23
C THR A 357 27.25 -12.32 22.98
N ASN A 358 28.41 -11.91 23.49
CA ASN A 358 29.63 -12.67 23.38
C ASN A 358 29.43 -14.03 24.07
N GLN A 359 29.69 -15.11 23.32
CA GLN A 359 29.50 -16.53 23.65
C GLN A 359 28.07 -17.08 23.45
N SER A 360 27.97 -18.02 22.49
CA SER A 360 26.81 -18.79 22.03
C SER A 360 25.76 -18.05 21.18
N ILE A 361 25.59 -18.50 19.93
CA ILE A 361 24.47 -18.13 19.06
C ILE A 361 23.24 -18.86 19.61
N ILE A 362 22.58 -18.28 20.61
CA ILE A 362 21.23 -18.70 20.95
C ILE A 362 20.31 -17.94 19.99
N THR A 363 19.84 -18.63 18.96
CA THR A 363 18.63 -18.22 18.24
C THR A 363 17.46 -18.32 19.22
N THR A 364 17.23 -17.29 20.02
CA THR A 364 15.96 -17.19 20.73
C THR A 364 14.90 -16.89 19.67
N ASN A 365 14.20 -17.95 19.24
CA ASN A 365 12.79 -17.81 18.94
C ASN A 365 12.21 -17.11 20.17
N ILE A 366 11.94 -15.81 20.09
CA ILE A 366 10.97 -15.24 21.00
C ILE A 366 9.67 -15.89 20.54
N ASP A 367 9.36 -17.04 21.14
CA ASP A 367 8.01 -17.50 21.32
C ASP A 367 7.31 -16.35 22.05
N HIS A 368 6.81 -15.37 21.30
CA HIS A 368 5.72 -14.54 21.76
C HIS A 368 4.53 -15.49 21.85
N SER A 369 4.54 -16.34 22.88
CA SER A 369 3.34 -16.95 23.42
C SER A 369 2.32 -15.83 23.50
N PHE A 370 1.09 -16.09 23.06
CA PHE A 370 -0.06 -15.19 23.17
C PHE A 370 -0.31 -14.91 24.66
N SER A 371 0.52 -14.07 25.29
CA SER A 371 0.28 -13.63 26.66
C SER A 371 -0.87 -12.64 26.63
N LYS A 372 -1.82 -12.81 27.55
CA LYS A 372 -2.96 -11.90 27.73
C LYS A 372 -2.50 -10.45 27.94
N ASP A 373 -1.30 -10.25 28.45
CA ASP A 373 -0.71 -8.93 28.73
C ASP A 373 -0.40 -8.11 27.47
N ILE A 374 -0.29 -8.75 26.29
CA ILE A 374 -0.04 -8.06 25.01
C ILE A 374 -1.34 -7.50 24.42
N PHE A 375 -2.47 -8.20 24.64
CA PHE A 375 -3.78 -7.84 24.12
C PHE A 375 -4.62 -7.13 25.17
N THR A 376 -4.18 -5.92 25.54
CA THR A 376 -4.97 -5.04 26.41
C THR A 376 -6.32 -4.73 25.75
N PRO A 377 -7.36 -4.41 26.53
CA PRO A 377 -8.67 -4.05 25.98
C PRO A 377 -8.61 -2.96 24.90
N GLN A 378 -7.72 -1.97 25.06
CA GLN A 378 -7.49 -0.88 24.11
C GLN A 378 -6.91 -1.39 22.77
N VAL A 379 -5.92 -2.28 22.85
CA VAL A 379 -5.33 -2.92 21.66
C VAL A 379 -6.37 -3.76 20.93
N VAL A 380 -7.15 -4.57 21.67
CA VAL A 380 -8.22 -5.38 21.06
C VAL A 380 -9.27 -4.49 20.40
N GLN A 381 -9.70 -3.41 21.05
CA GLN A 381 -10.69 -2.49 20.48
C GLN A 381 -10.21 -1.83 19.17
N THR A 382 -8.95 -1.39 19.11
CA THR A 382 -8.35 -0.81 17.89
C THR A 382 -8.18 -1.83 16.77
N ILE A 383 -7.80 -3.07 17.09
CA ILE A 383 -7.71 -4.17 16.11
C ILE A 383 -9.09 -4.52 15.54
N VAL A 384 -10.11 -4.62 16.39
CA VAL A 384 -11.49 -4.89 15.96
C VAL A 384 -12.01 -3.75 15.09
N ALA A 385 -11.76 -2.50 15.46
CA ALA A 385 -12.11 -1.34 14.64
C ALA A 385 -11.42 -1.37 13.26
N ASN A 386 -10.14 -1.74 13.19
CA ASN A 386 -9.40 -1.92 11.93
C ASN A 386 -9.99 -3.03 11.06
N PHE A 387 -10.38 -4.17 11.66
CA PHE A 387 -11.04 -5.25 10.93
C PHE A 387 -12.40 -4.81 10.38
N LEU A 388 -13.26 -4.21 11.20
CA LEU A 388 -14.58 -3.73 10.77
C LEU A 388 -14.47 -2.66 9.68
N SER A 389 -13.54 -1.71 9.85
CA SER A 389 -13.24 -0.68 8.85
C SER A 389 -12.85 -1.30 7.51
N SER A 390 -11.91 -2.25 7.51
CA SER A 390 -11.51 -2.96 6.30
C SER A 390 -12.65 -3.73 5.67
N LEU A 391 -13.48 -4.41 6.48
CA LEU A 391 -14.53 -5.27 5.98
C LEU A 391 -15.58 -4.47 5.22
N HIS A 392 -16.15 -3.43 5.83
CA HIS A 392 -17.19 -2.63 5.17
C HIS A 392 -16.62 -1.85 3.97
N TYR A 393 -15.37 -1.37 4.05
CA TYR A 393 -14.76 -0.58 2.99
C TYR A 393 -14.51 -1.42 1.74
N VAL A 394 -13.93 -2.62 1.91
CA VAL A 394 -13.66 -3.53 0.80
C VAL A 394 -14.96 -3.93 0.10
N ILE A 395 -15.98 -4.26 0.90
CA ILE A 395 -17.30 -4.60 0.36
C ILE A 395 -17.86 -3.42 -0.45
N TYR A 396 -17.84 -2.21 0.11
CA TYR A 396 -18.31 -1.02 -0.58
C TYR A 396 -17.58 -0.81 -1.91
N THR A 397 -16.24 -0.87 -1.93
CA THR A 397 -15.46 -0.61 -3.14
C THR A 397 -15.65 -1.66 -4.23
N GLU A 398 -15.81 -2.93 -3.87
CA GLU A 398 -15.94 -4.02 -4.86
C GLU A 398 -17.38 -4.12 -5.41
N PHE A 399 -18.39 -3.82 -4.59
CA PHE A 399 -19.80 -3.98 -4.99
C PHE A 399 -20.49 -2.70 -5.42
N LEU A 400 -19.94 -1.51 -5.16
CA LEU A 400 -20.45 -0.26 -5.73
C LEU A 400 -20.46 -0.33 -7.28
N PRO A 401 -19.37 -0.71 -7.98
CA PRO A 401 -19.39 -0.82 -9.43
C PRO A 401 -20.39 -1.88 -9.93
N VAL A 402 -20.55 -2.98 -9.18
CA VAL A 402 -21.53 -4.05 -9.48
C VAL A 402 -22.96 -3.52 -9.42
N LEU A 403 -23.30 -2.71 -8.41
CA LEU A 403 -24.61 -2.06 -8.32
C LEU A 403 -24.84 -1.05 -9.44
N LEU A 404 -23.81 -0.27 -9.79
CA LEU A 404 -23.92 0.74 -10.85
C LEU A 404 -24.10 0.11 -12.23
N ALA A 405 -23.40 -1.00 -12.50
CA ALA A 405 -23.48 -1.73 -13.77
C ALA A 405 -24.70 -2.67 -13.87
N GLY A 406 -25.27 -3.08 -12.73
CA GLY A 406 -26.41 -3.98 -12.66
C GLY A 406 -27.59 -3.53 -13.52
N GLN A 407 -28.30 -4.45 -14.17
CA GLN A 407 -29.37 -4.12 -15.12
C GLN A 407 -30.48 -3.26 -14.48
N PHE A 408 -30.87 -2.18 -15.14
CA PHE A 408 -31.97 -1.33 -14.69
C PHE A 408 -33.32 -1.92 -15.13
N MET A 409 -34.18 -2.30 -14.17
CA MET A 409 -35.48 -2.95 -14.42
C MET A 409 -36.62 -2.19 -13.74
N PRO A 410 -37.10 -1.05 -14.30
CA PRO A 410 -38.06 -0.18 -13.61
C PRO A 410 -39.37 -0.88 -13.26
N GLU A 411 -39.85 -1.78 -14.12
CA GLU A 411 -41.10 -2.54 -13.92
C GLU A 411 -41.10 -3.44 -12.68
N LYS A 412 -39.91 -3.85 -12.22
CA LYS A 412 -39.74 -4.73 -11.04
C LYS A 412 -39.44 -3.96 -9.77
N LEU A 413 -39.20 -2.65 -9.84
CA LEU A 413 -38.90 -1.80 -8.70
C LEU A 413 -40.20 -1.37 -8.02
N LYS A 414 -40.28 -1.51 -6.69
CA LYS A 414 -41.38 -0.99 -5.88
C LYS A 414 -40.84 -0.33 -4.62
N PHE A 415 -41.03 0.98 -4.52
CA PHE A 415 -40.64 1.74 -3.34
C PHE A 415 -41.47 1.33 -2.11
N PRO A 416 -40.87 1.18 -0.90
CA PRO A 416 -39.44 1.29 -0.59
C PRO A 416 -38.69 -0.05 -0.57
N PHE A 417 -39.38 -1.20 -0.59
CA PHE A 417 -38.76 -2.48 -0.19
C PHE A 417 -38.26 -3.34 -1.35
N THR A 418 -38.76 -3.18 -2.57
CA THR A 418 -38.43 -4.04 -3.71
C THR A 418 -37.42 -3.34 -4.62
N ILE A 419 -36.15 -3.72 -4.48
CA ILE A 419 -35.03 -3.23 -5.31
C ILE A 419 -34.38 -4.46 -5.95
N ILE A 420 -34.46 -4.55 -7.29
CA ILE A 420 -33.91 -5.64 -8.10
C ILE A 420 -33.06 -5.04 -9.21
N GLY A 421 -31.90 -5.63 -9.48
CA GLY A 421 -30.95 -5.12 -10.45
C GLY A 421 -30.15 -3.92 -9.92
N GLY A 422 -29.78 -3.02 -10.83
CA GLY A 422 -28.88 -1.91 -10.55
C GLY A 422 -29.20 -0.67 -11.38
N PHE A 423 -28.24 0.25 -11.47
CA PHE A 423 -28.44 1.51 -12.19
C PHE A 423 -28.28 1.36 -13.72
N GLY A 424 -27.71 0.29 -14.24
CA GLY A 424 -27.52 0.09 -15.68
C GLY A 424 -26.67 1.19 -16.32
N TYR A 425 -25.69 1.73 -15.60
CA TYR A 425 -24.68 2.63 -16.18
C TYR A 425 -23.61 1.83 -16.91
N ASP A 426 -22.97 2.46 -17.87
CA ASP A 426 -21.88 1.90 -18.65
C ASP A 426 -20.52 1.98 -17.89
N SER A 427 -19.51 1.30 -18.42
CA SER A 427 -18.17 1.33 -17.80
C SER A 427 -17.56 2.73 -17.78
N ASN A 428 -17.91 3.61 -18.72
CA ASN A 428 -17.37 4.97 -18.79
C ASN A 428 -17.88 5.84 -17.64
N MET A 429 -19.20 5.88 -17.43
CA MET A 429 -19.79 6.61 -16.30
C MET A 429 -19.27 6.08 -14.96
N ILE A 430 -19.15 4.75 -14.80
CA ILE A 430 -18.61 4.14 -13.58
C ILE A 430 -17.15 4.53 -13.40
N GLY A 431 -16.34 4.49 -14.46
CA GLY A 431 -14.94 4.91 -14.44
C GLY A 431 -14.77 6.38 -14.04
N ASN A 432 -15.56 7.28 -14.63
CA ASN A 432 -15.53 8.71 -14.30
C ASN A 432 -15.95 8.97 -12.86
N LEU A 433 -17.00 8.30 -12.38
CA LEU A 433 -17.45 8.40 -10.99
C LEU A 433 -16.35 7.97 -10.03
N LEU A 434 -15.79 6.76 -10.20
CA LEU A 434 -14.72 6.25 -9.34
C LEU A 434 -13.44 7.10 -9.38
N SER A 435 -13.09 7.63 -10.55
CA SER A 435 -11.92 8.49 -10.71
C SER A 435 -12.12 9.83 -9.99
N SER A 436 -13.29 10.44 -10.13
CA SER A 436 -13.62 11.71 -9.48
C SER A 436 -13.68 11.56 -7.95
N THR A 437 -14.23 10.47 -7.44
CA THR A 437 -14.32 10.21 -6.00
C THR A 437 -12.94 9.90 -5.43
N GLY A 438 -12.08 9.20 -6.18
CA GLY A 438 -10.67 9.03 -5.85
C GLY A 438 -9.91 10.37 -5.76
N LEU A 439 -10.21 11.31 -6.66
CA LEU A 439 -9.60 12.65 -6.65
C LEU A 439 -10.04 13.46 -5.42
N ILE A 440 -11.33 13.43 -5.10
CA ILE A 440 -11.84 14.07 -3.88
C ILE A 440 -11.23 13.44 -2.62
N GLY A 441 -11.05 12.11 -2.58
CA GLY A 441 -10.34 11.44 -1.51
C GLY A 441 -8.87 11.90 -1.39
N ALA A 442 -8.18 12.06 -2.52
CA ALA A 442 -6.81 12.56 -2.57
C ALA A 442 -6.71 14.01 -2.05
N LEU A 443 -7.64 14.88 -2.43
CA LEU A 443 -7.73 16.25 -1.92
C LEU A 443 -8.07 16.26 -0.42
N GLY A 444 -8.93 15.34 0.02
CA GLY A 444 -9.26 15.13 1.43
C GLY A 444 -8.03 14.80 2.27
N ILE A 445 -7.15 13.90 1.82
CA ILE A 445 -5.94 13.56 2.58
C ILE A 445 -4.87 14.67 2.52
N LEU A 446 -4.82 15.47 1.44
CA LEU A 446 -3.82 16.53 1.27
C LEU A 446 -4.19 17.82 2.02
N PHE A 447 -5.46 18.20 2.03
CA PHE A 447 -5.90 19.49 2.57
C PHE A 447 -6.74 19.34 3.84
N ILE A 448 -7.71 18.42 3.85
CA ILE A 448 -8.66 18.29 4.96
C ILE A 448 -8.01 17.58 6.15
N PHE A 449 -7.31 16.46 5.91
CA PHE A 449 -6.69 15.67 6.98
C PHE A 449 -5.67 16.49 7.81
N PRO A 450 -4.69 17.21 7.23
CA PRO A 450 -3.74 17.99 8.02
C PRO A 450 -4.39 19.15 8.79
N TYR A 451 -5.44 19.76 8.22
CA TYR A 451 -6.21 20.79 8.91
C TYR A 451 -6.94 20.23 10.13
N LEU A 452 -7.58 19.06 9.98
CA LEU A 452 -8.28 18.40 11.08
C LEU A 452 -7.31 17.90 12.16
N ASP A 453 -6.20 17.26 11.76
CA ASP A 453 -5.18 16.72 12.67
C ASP A 453 -4.49 17.82 13.50
N ARG A 454 -4.34 19.04 12.96
CA ARG A 454 -3.79 20.19 13.70
C ARG A 454 -4.76 20.79 14.71
N ASN A 455 -6.07 20.74 14.43
CA ASN A 455 -7.08 21.50 15.19
C ASN A 455 -7.95 20.62 16.10
N TYR A 456 -8.00 19.30 15.87
CA TYR A 456 -8.86 18.38 16.59
C TYR A 456 -8.09 17.14 17.05
N LYS A 457 -8.58 16.51 18.12
CA LYS A 457 -8.04 15.22 18.60
C LYS A 457 -8.27 14.10 17.56
N THR A 458 -7.33 13.15 17.50
CA THR A 458 -7.36 12.02 16.54
C THR A 458 -8.66 11.21 16.67
N ILE A 459 -9.10 10.94 17.91
CA ILE A 459 -10.33 10.18 18.15
C ILE A 459 -11.61 10.91 17.69
N THR A 460 -11.67 12.24 17.85
CA THR A 460 -12.82 13.06 17.45
C THR A 460 -12.96 13.08 15.94
N THR A 461 -11.85 13.27 15.24
CA THR A 461 -11.79 13.25 13.77
C THR A 461 -12.19 11.88 13.22
N LEU A 462 -11.73 10.80 13.87
CA LEU A 462 -12.15 9.44 13.54
C LEU A 462 -13.68 9.29 13.67
N ARG A 463 -14.26 9.61 14.84
CA ARG A 463 -15.71 9.47 15.08
C ARG A 463 -16.57 10.26 14.10
N LEU A 464 -16.18 11.51 13.79
CA LEU A 464 -16.91 12.32 12.81
C LEU A 464 -16.90 11.69 11.41
N SER A 465 -15.76 11.11 11.01
CA SER A 465 -15.63 10.46 9.70
C SER A 465 -16.48 9.19 9.58
N THR A 466 -16.68 8.43 10.67
CA THR A 466 -17.37 7.13 10.62
C THR A 466 -18.89 7.23 10.56
N ILE A 467 -19.49 8.31 11.06
CA ILE A 467 -20.96 8.51 11.08
C ILE A 467 -21.55 8.56 9.66
N ILE A 468 -20.75 8.98 8.68
CA ILE A 468 -21.17 9.10 7.28
C ILE A 468 -21.41 7.72 6.66
N PHE A 469 -20.67 6.67 7.05
CA PHE A 469 -20.76 5.36 6.39
C PHE A 469 -22.14 4.70 6.51
N PRO A 470 -22.74 4.54 7.71
CA PRO A 470 -24.06 3.94 7.87
C PRO A 470 -25.14 4.64 7.04
N ILE A 471 -25.10 5.98 7.05
CA ILE A 471 -26.04 6.83 6.33
C ILE A 471 -25.85 6.64 4.82
N SER A 472 -24.60 6.71 4.34
CA SER A 472 -24.30 6.60 2.92
C SER A 472 -24.67 5.24 2.33
N TYR A 473 -24.35 4.14 3.00
CA TYR A 473 -24.65 2.79 2.52
C TYR A 473 -26.16 2.51 2.54
N THR A 474 -26.87 3.02 3.53
CA THR A 474 -28.33 2.86 3.60
C THR A 474 -29.04 3.65 2.50
N ILE A 475 -28.61 4.89 2.21
CA ILE A 475 -29.25 5.75 1.20
C ILE A 475 -28.92 5.29 -0.23
N LEU A 476 -27.71 4.79 -0.48
CA LEU A 476 -27.20 4.44 -1.81
C LEU A 476 -28.18 3.63 -2.70
N PRO A 477 -28.74 2.48 -2.26
CA PRO A 477 -29.65 1.70 -3.10
C PRO A 477 -30.96 2.44 -3.44
N TYR A 478 -31.43 3.35 -2.58
CA TYR A 478 -32.68 4.09 -2.80
C TYR A 478 -32.54 5.19 -3.86
N LEU A 479 -31.31 5.61 -4.18
CA LEU A 479 -31.10 6.58 -5.26
C LEU A 479 -31.60 6.07 -6.61
N ILE A 480 -31.78 4.75 -6.79
CA ILE A 480 -32.35 4.18 -8.00
C ILE A 480 -33.77 4.71 -8.31
N PHE A 481 -34.56 5.02 -7.27
CA PHE A 481 -35.93 5.55 -7.42
C PHE A 481 -35.97 7.02 -7.87
N THR A 482 -34.84 7.73 -7.77
CA THR A 482 -34.73 9.12 -8.26
C THR A 482 -34.45 9.21 -9.77
N ARG A 483 -34.31 8.05 -10.44
CA ARG A 483 -33.94 7.99 -11.86
C ARG A 483 -35.14 8.34 -12.73
N SER A 484 -34.90 9.16 -13.75
CA SER A 484 -35.93 9.59 -14.72
C SER A 484 -36.63 8.43 -15.43
N GLY A 485 -35.98 7.27 -15.56
CA GLY A 485 -36.57 6.06 -16.13
C GLY A 485 -37.48 5.27 -15.18
N TYR A 486 -37.55 5.63 -13.90
CA TYR A 486 -38.50 5.07 -12.93
C TYR A 486 -39.68 6.03 -12.71
N ASP A 487 -39.39 7.32 -12.49
CA ASP A 487 -40.39 8.38 -12.41
C ASP A 487 -39.95 9.55 -13.29
N GLU A 488 -40.71 9.83 -14.35
CA GLU A 488 -40.43 10.86 -15.35
C GLU A 488 -40.41 12.28 -14.76
N ARG A 489 -40.94 12.47 -13.54
CA ARG A 489 -40.90 13.76 -12.84
C ARG A 489 -39.48 14.18 -12.46
N TYR A 490 -38.57 13.22 -12.29
CA TYR A 490 -37.20 13.51 -11.91
C TYR A 490 -36.33 13.81 -13.14
N PRO A 491 -35.54 14.89 -13.13
CA PRO A 491 -34.66 15.19 -14.25
C PRO A 491 -33.50 14.18 -14.33
N PRO A 492 -32.99 13.86 -15.53
CA PRO A 492 -31.99 12.81 -15.74
C PRO A 492 -30.65 13.08 -15.05
N TRP A 493 -30.35 14.33 -14.73
CA TRP A 493 -29.13 14.71 -14.01
C TRP A 493 -29.22 14.45 -12.49
N LEU A 494 -30.43 14.35 -11.91
CA LEU A 494 -30.62 14.29 -10.46
C LEU A 494 -29.93 13.07 -9.84
N THR A 495 -30.23 11.87 -10.34
CA THR A 495 -29.63 10.64 -9.81
C THR A 495 -28.11 10.63 -9.96
N LYS A 496 -27.60 11.09 -11.12
CA LYS A 496 -26.16 11.20 -11.34
C LYS A 496 -25.55 12.13 -10.28
N THR A 497 -26.08 13.33 -10.11
CA THR A 497 -25.58 14.30 -9.11
C THR A 497 -25.62 13.75 -7.68
N LEU A 498 -26.73 13.12 -7.27
CA LEU A 498 -26.85 12.53 -5.94
C LEU A 498 -25.83 11.40 -5.72
N LEU A 499 -25.56 10.58 -6.74
CA LEU A 499 -24.53 9.52 -6.68
C LEU A 499 -23.12 10.11 -6.53
N TYR A 500 -22.78 11.13 -7.32
CA TYR A 500 -21.48 11.82 -7.20
C TYR A 500 -21.34 12.44 -5.81
N MET A 501 -22.34 13.17 -5.32
CA MET A 501 -22.30 13.79 -3.99
C MET A 501 -22.11 12.75 -2.88
N LEU A 502 -22.89 11.65 -2.91
CA LEU A 502 -22.82 10.60 -1.91
C LEU A 502 -21.46 9.89 -1.92
N CYS A 503 -20.96 9.50 -3.10
CA CYS A 503 -19.69 8.80 -3.21
C CYS A 503 -18.48 9.69 -2.89
N CYS A 504 -18.53 10.99 -3.26
CA CYS A 504 -17.50 11.95 -2.89
C CYS A 504 -17.45 12.17 -1.38
N MET A 505 -18.60 12.25 -0.73
CA MET A 505 -18.70 12.35 0.73
C MET A 505 -18.12 11.09 1.41
N THR A 506 -18.52 9.89 0.96
CA THR A 506 -17.97 8.62 1.47
C THR A 506 -16.44 8.53 1.26
N SER A 507 -15.94 8.92 0.09
CA SER A 507 -14.50 8.90 -0.23
C SER A 507 -13.71 9.87 0.66
N CYS A 508 -14.23 11.08 0.86
CA CYS A 508 -13.62 12.06 1.78
C CYS A 508 -13.58 11.55 3.22
N SER A 509 -14.65 10.90 3.69
CA SER A 509 -14.68 10.27 5.02
C SER A 509 -13.62 9.17 5.18
N ILE A 510 -13.41 8.35 4.16
CA ILE A 510 -12.36 7.31 4.18
C ILE A 510 -10.97 7.95 4.24
N ALA A 511 -10.73 8.97 3.41
CA ALA A 511 -9.46 9.67 3.33
C ALA A 511 -9.05 10.31 4.67
N VAL A 512 -10.03 10.79 5.45
CA VAL A 512 -9.81 11.38 6.77
C VAL A 512 -9.79 10.32 7.88
N GLY A 513 -10.68 9.33 7.84
CA GLY A 513 -10.87 8.36 8.92
C GLY A 513 -9.76 7.30 9.02
N PHE A 514 -9.34 6.74 7.88
CA PHE A 514 -8.40 5.62 7.88
C PHE A 514 -7.01 5.95 8.46
N PRO A 515 -6.39 7.11 8.17
CA PRO A 515 -5.14 7.51 8.82
C PRO A 515 -5.27 7.65 10.34
N ASN A 516 -6.37 8.24 10.83
CA ASN A 516 -6.62 8.40 12.27
C ASN A 516 -6.73 7.03 12.98
N LEU A 517 -7.39 6.05 12.35
CA LEU A 517 -7.48 4.69 12.88
C LEU A 517 -6.10 4.02 13.00
N LEU A 518 -5.23 4.19 12.01
CA LEU A 518 -3.87 3.66 12.03
C LEU A 518 -2.99 4.32 13.12
N ILE A 519 -3.13 5.64 13.32
CA ILE A 519 -2.42 6.36 14.38
C ILE A 519 -2.84 5.81 15.75
N LEU A 520 -4.14 5.65 15.97
CA LEU A 520 -4.68 5.18 17.24
C LEU A 520 -4.28 3.72 17.53
N MET A 521 -4.29 2.85 16.51
CA MET A 521 -3.76 1.47 16.62
C MET A 521 -2.26 1.46 16.98
N HIS A 522 -1.48 2.38 16.42
CA HIS A 522 -0.05 2.49 16.74
C HIS A 522 0.18 2.98 18.17
N ARG A 523 -0.62 3.94 18.66
CA ARG A 523 -0.51 4.49 20.02
C ARG A 523 -0.95 3.49 21.09
N ALA A 524 -2.02 2.73 20.83
CA ALA A 524 -2.54 1.72 21.77
C ALA A 524 -1.54 0.60 22.07
N ALA A 525 -0.58 0.34 21.18
CA ALA A 525 0.38 -0.73 21.34
C ALA A 525 1.64 -0.28 22.13
N HIS A 526 2.01 -1.03 23.16
CA HIS A 526 3.25 -0.78 23.91
C HIS A 526 4.50 -0.92 23.00
N PRO A 527 5.50 -0.01 23.07
CA PRO A 527 6.68 0.01 22.19
C PRO A 527 7.34 -1.35 21.95
N LYS A 528 7.42 -2.20 22.99
CA LYS A 528 8.02 -3.54 22.95
C LYS A 528 7.31 -4.53 22.02
N HIS A 529 6.01 -4.37 21.80
CA HIS A 529 5.17 -5.31 21.03
C HIS A 529 4.43 -4.66 19.84
N ARG A 530 4.71 -3.40 19.50
CA ARG A 530 4.06 -2.66 18.40
C ARG A 530 4.11 -3.38 17.05
N ALA A 531 5.28 -3.94 16.72
CA ALA A 531 5.47 -4.68 15.48
C ALA A 531 4.51 -5.87 15.38
N PHE A 532 4.40 -6.67 16.45
CA PHE A 532 3.49 -7.81 16.53
C PHE A 532 2.02 -7.39 16.43
N ILE A 533 1.59 -6.38 17.19
CA ILE A 533 0.21 -5.88 17.19
C ILE A 533 -0.18 -5.33 15.81
N ASN A 534 0.68 -4.51 15.20
CA ASN A 534 0.46 -3.97 13.85
C ASN A 534 0.43 -5.10 12.80
N GLY A 535 1.26 -6.13 12.96
CA GLY A 535 1.24 -7.33 12.13
C GLY A 535 -0.06 -8.11 12.23
N THR A 536 -0.60 -8.27 13.44
CA THR A 536 -1.91 -8.90 13.68
C THR A 536 -3.03 -8.07 13.04
N GLY A 537 -3.03 -6.75 13.22
CA GLY A 537 -3.99 -5.86 12.57
C GLY A 537 -3.95 -5.94 11.03
N LEU A 538 -2.75 -5.99 10.44
CA LEU A 538 -2.58 -6.14 8.99
C LEU A 538 -3.05 -7.52 8.48
N SER A 539 -2.83 -8.58 9.26
CA SER A 539 -3.27 -9.93 8.94
C SER A 539 -4.81 -10.03 8.95
N LEU A 540 -5.46 -9.42 9.95
CA LEU A 540 -6.92 -9.35 10.02
C LEU A 540 -7.53 -8.49 8.91
N ASN A 541 -6.88 -7.38 8.54
CA ASN A 541 -7.25 -6.60 7.36
C ASN A 541 -7.18 -7.43 6.07
N SER A 542 -6.16 -8.26 5.92
CA SER A 542 -6.04 -9.18 4.77
C SER A 542 -7.12 -10.26 4.79
N LEU A 543 -7.47 -10.78 5.97
CA LEU A 543 -8.57 -11.72 6.15
C LEU A 543 -9.92 -11.10 5.74
N ALA A 544 -10.19 -9.85 6.15
CA ALA A 544 -11.37 -9.10 5.72
C ALA A 544 -11.44 -8.94 4.20
N ARG A 545 -10.29 -8.66 3.54
CA ARG A 545 -10.20 -8.57 2.08
C ARG A 545 -10.48 -9.89 1.34
N CYS A 546 -10.26 -11.03 2.00
CA CYS A 546 -10.55 -12.34 1.44
C CYS A 546 -12.02 -12.75 1.68
N ILE A 547 -12.49 -12.66 2.93
CA ILE A 547 -13.83 -13.16 3.32
C ILE A 547 -14.94 -12.19 2.92
N GLY A 548 -14.67 -10.88 2.99
CA GLY A 548 -15.66 -9.83 2.71
C GLY A 548 -16.29 -10.02 1.33
N PRO A 549 -15.52 -10.01 0.23
CA PRO A 549 -16.08 -10.15 -1.11
C PRO A 549 -16.83 -11.47 -1.36
N ILE A 550 -16.33 -12.59 -0.83
CA ILE A 550 -16.99 -13.91 -0.98
C ILE A 550 -18.34 -13.88 -0.28
N SER A 551 -18.33 -13.56 1.01
CA SER A 551 -19.55 -13.57 1.83
C SER A 551 -20.59 -12.59 1.30
N TRP A 552 -20.17 -11.40 0.88
CA TRP A 552 -21.08 -10.38 0.36
C TRP A 552 -21.63 -10.70 -1.03
N GLY A 553 -20.84 -11.33 -1.90
CA GLY A 553 -21.33 -11.76 -3.21
C GLY A 553 -22.48 -12.76 -3.09
N TYR A 554 -22.38 -13.72 -2.16
CA TYR A 554 -23.47 -14.62 -1.82
C TYR A 554 -24.67 -13.88 -1.21
N LEU A 555 -24.44 -12.98 -0.26
CA LEU A 555 -25.50 -12.19 0.38
C LEU A 555 -26.28 -11.36 -0.64
N MET A 556 -25.60 -10.61 -1.51
CA MET A 556 -26.25 -9.80 -2.55
C MET A 556 -27.07 -10.66 -3.49
N THR A 557 -26.53 -11.78 -3.93
CA THR A 557 -27.27 -12.68 -4.84
C THR A 557 -28.49 -13.31 -4.15
N PHE A 558 -28.36 -13.66 -2.87
CA PHE A 558 -29.49 -14.15 -2.07
C PHE A 558 -30.57 -13.07 -1.97
N CYS A 559 -30.20 -11.85 -1.58
CA CYS A 559 -31.13 -10.72 -1.48
C CYS A 559 -31.83 -10.43 -2.81
N GLU A 560 -31.12 -10.52 -3.94
CA GLU A 560 -31.70 -10.28 -5.25
C GLU A 560 -32.66 -11.39 -5.70
N HIS A 561 -32.38 -12.66 -5.35
CA HIS A 561 -33.31 -13.77 -5.61
C HIS A 561 -34.65 -13.60 -4.87
N TYR A 562 -34.63 -13.06 -3.64
CA TYR A 562 -35.81 -12.73 -2.85
C TYR A 562 -36.40 -11.34 -3.15
N SER A 563 -35.96 -10.68 -4.23
CA SER A 563 -36.44 -9.36 -4.65
C SER A 563 -36.21 -8.23 -3.63
N VAL A 564 -35.24 -8.39 -2.72
CA VAL A 564 -34.90 -7.46 -1.64
C VAL A 564 -33.43 -7.04 -1.72
N GLY A 565 -32.93 -6.70 -2.91
CA GLY A 565 -31.52 -6.32 -3.14
C GLY A 565 -31.04 -5.18 -2.24
N GLY A 566 -31.92 -4.23 -1.92
CA GLY A 566 -31.63 -3.12 -0.99
C GLY A 566 -31.26 -3.56 0.43
N LEU A 567 -31.72 -4.74 0.88
CA LEU A 567 -31.41 -5.28 2.19
C LEU A 567 -29.90 -5.53 2.36
N SER A 568 -29.20 -5.94 1.30
CA SER A 568 -27.75 -6.15 1.36
C SER A 568 -27.01 -4.86 1.74
N TRP A 569 -27.40 -3.72 1.18
CA TRP A 569 -26.83 -2.41 1.49
C TRP A 569 -27.25 -1.89 2.88
N PHE A 570 -28.46 -2.21 3.34
CA PHE A 570 -28.87 -1.93 4.71
C PHE A 570 -28.03 -2.72 5.73
N ILE A 571 -27.76 -4.00 5.47
CA ILE A 571 -26.85 -4.81 6.29
C ILE A 571 -25.43 -4.23 6.26
N LEU A 572 -24.98 -3.69 5.12
CA LEU A 572 -23.69 -2.96 5.06
C LEU A 572 -23.71 -1.70 5.94
N GLY A 573 -24.83 -0.97 5.93
CA GLY A 573 -25.08 0.17 6.81
C GLY A 573 -25.02 -0.20 8.29
N LEU A 574 -25.61 -1.34 8.69
CA LEU A 574 -25.53 -1.87 10.04
C LEU A 574 -24.10 -2.29 10.42
N LEU A 575 -23.35 -2.90 9.50
CA LEU A 575 -21.95 -3.24 9.73
C LEU A 575 -21.10 -1.98 9.94
N ALA A 576 -21.34 -0.94 9.13
CA ALA A 576 -20.71 0.36 9.29
C ALA A 576 -21.14 1.06 10.58
N LEU A 577 -22.38 0.84 11.04
CA LEU A 577 -22.89 1.40 12.30
C LEU A 577 -22.19 0.73 13.47
N ALA A 578 -22.01 -0.59 13.44
CA ALA A 578 -21.23 -1.32 14.43
C ALA A 578 -19.79 -0.79 14.51
N TYR A 579 -19.16 -0.53 13.35
CA TYR A 579 -17.86 0.13 13.30
C TYR A 579 -17.89 1.52 13.95
N SER A 580 -18.86 2.37 13.57
CA SER A 580 -18.99 3.71 14.14
C SER A 580 -19.18 3.65 15.66
N LEU A 581 -20.07 2.79 16.16
CA LEU A 581 -20.30 2.58 17.60
C LEU A 581 -19.02 2.10 18.31
N GLN A 582 -18.26 1.19 17.68
CA GLN A 582 -16.97 0.76 18.21
C GLN A 582 -16.01 1.95 18.41
N THR A 583 -15.96 2.91 17.49
CA THR A 583 -15.11 4.12 17.65
C THR A 583 -15.57 5.06 18.77
N PHE A 584 -16.85 5.01 19.16
CA PHE A 584 -17.35 5.74 20.33
C PHE A 584 -16.97 5.06 21.64
N TYR A 585 -16.87 3.73 21.67
CA TYR A 585 -16.36 2.98 22.83
C TYR A 585 -14.84 3.09 23.01
N MET A 586 -14.10 3.34 21.93
CA MET A 586 -12.64 3.51 21.97
C MET A 586 -12.25 4.75 22.76
N LYS A 587 -11.25 4.60 23.64
CA LYS A 587 -10.58 5.68 24.34
C LYS A 587 -9.27 6.05 23.64
N GLU A 588 -8.94 7.33 23.65
CA GLU A 588 -7.63 7.81 23.20
C GLU A 588 -6.61 7.48 24.30
N TYR A 589 -5.48 6.88 23.90
CA TYR A 589 -4.38 6.54 24.80
C TYR A 589 -3.19 7.42 24.44
N ASP A 590 -2.86 8.35 25.32
CA ASP A 590 -1.67 9.19 25.21
C ASP A 590 -0.79 8.94 26.43
N ALA A 591 0.33 8.25 26.23
CA ALA A 591 1.28 7.92 27.29
C ALA A 591 1.89 9.15 28.00
N GLU A 592 1.79 10.34 27.40
CA GLU A 592 2.18 11.61 28.04
C GLU A 592 1.11 12.15 29.01
N TYR A 593 -0.19 11.90 28.73
CA TYR A 593 -1.29 12.34 29.61
C TYR A 593 -1.45 11.43 30.83
N ASP A 594 -1.36 10.11 30.64
CA ASP A 594 -1.51 9.15 31.74
C ASP A 594 -0.30 9.19 32.71
N ALA A 595 0.88 9.58 32.24
CA ALA A 595 2.06 9.78 33.09
C ALA A 595 1.91 11.02 34.01
N GLU A 596 1.19 12.06 33.57
CA GLU A 596 0.88 13.22 34.41
C GLU A 596 -0.18 12.87 35.48
N ASP A 597 -1.20 12.06 35.14
CA ASP A 597 -2.22 11.59 36.09
C ASP A 597 -1.64 10.65 37.16
N ASP A 598 -0.75 9.72 36.77
CA ASP A 598 -0.05 8.85 37.73
C ASP A 598 0.86 9.66 38.68
N THR A 599 1.52 10.73 38.19
CA THR A 599 2.29 11.61 39.09
C THR A 599 1.40 12.48 39.99
N ALA A 600 0.21 12.87 39.52
CA ALA A 600 -0.74 13.63 40.31
C ALA A 600 -1.37 12.77 41.43
N GLU A 601 -1.71 11.51 41.15
CA GLU A 601 -2.20 10.56 42.16
C GLU A 601 -1.14 10.20 43.21
N VAL A 602 0.12 10.04 42.81
CA VAL A 602 1.23 9.82 43.76
C VAL A 602 1.48 11.05 44.63
N SER A 603 1.41 12.26 44.06
CA SER A 603 1.53 13.50 44.85
C SER A 603 0.37 13.70 45.84
N HIS A 604 -0.83 13.26 45.49
CA HIS A 604 -1.98 13.29 46.40
C HIS A 604 -1.95 12.22 47.50
N GLN A 605 -1.23 11.11 47.30
CA GLN A 605 -1.00 10.09 48.33
C GLN A 605 0.16 10.42 49.27
N GLU A 606 1.10 11.28 48.85
CA GLU A 606 2.18 11.77 49.72
C GLU A 606 1.78 13.01 50.55
N GLU A 607 0.66 13.68 50.23
CA GLU A 607 0.12 14.83 50.99
C GLU A 607 -0.98 14.48 52.03
N VAL A 608 -1.32 13.20 52.19
CA VAL A 608 -2.25 12.68 53.24
C VAL A 608 -1.50 11.80 54.21
#